data_AF-A0A968M426-F1
#
_entry.id   AF-A0A968M426-F1
#
_cell.length_a   1.000
_cell.length_b   1.000
_cell.length_c   1.000
_cell.angle_alpha   90.00
_cell.angle_beta   90.00
_cell.angle_gamma   90.00
#
_symmetry.space_group_name_H-M   'P 1'
#
loop_
_entity.id
_entity.type
_entity.pdbx_description
1 polymer ?
#
loop_
_entity_poly.entity_id
_entity_poly.type
_entity_poly.pdbx_seq_one_letter_code
_entity_poly.pdbx_strand_id
1 'polypeptide(L)'
;MDILLPAILQFVNIYTLLLLIRVLLSWFPNVNWYNPVFSLLSQLTDPYLNLFRSIIPPMGGMDFSPLLALLTLQFLAGALGSLF
;
A
#
# COMPACT_ATOMS: atom_id res chain seq x y z
N MET A 1 24.84 -2.67 14.77
CA MET A 1 23.43 -3.11 14.69
C MET A 1 22.58 -1.98 14.09
N ASP A 2 23.12 -1.26 13.09
CA ASP A 2 22.66 0.11 12.77
C ASP A 2 22.10 0.23 11.35
N ILE A 3 22.25 -0.82 10.53
CA ILE A 3 21.77 -0.83 9.14
C ILE A 3 20.40 -1.49 8.97
N LEU A 4 20.00 -2.35 9.92
CA LEU A 4 18.78 -3.14 9.80
C LEU A 4 17.54 -2.27 9.98
N LEU A 5 17.55 -1.40 10.99
CA LEU A 5 16.45 -0.48 11.26
C LEU A 5 16.18 0.49 10.09
N PRO A 6 17.18 1.23 9.55
CA PRO A 6 16.94 2.10 8.40
C PRO A 6 16.57 1.33 7.14
N ALA A 7 17.10 0.13 6.91
CA ALA A 7 16.70 -0.71 5.77
C ALA A 7 15.22 -1.12 5.85
N ILE A 8 14.74 -1.50 7.03
CA ILE A 8 13.32 -1.84 7.24
C ILE A 8 12.45 -0.59 7.04
N LEU A 9 12.81 0.55 7.61
CA LEU A 9 12.06 1.79 7.43
C LEU A 9 12.00 2.22 5.96
N GLN A 10 13.11 2.08 5.23
CA GLN A 10 13.16 2.39 3.81
C GLN A 10 12.30 1.42 2.98
N PHE A 11 12.33 0.12 3.29
CA PHE A 11 11.46 -0.86 2.66
C PHE A 11 9.98 -0.53 2.88
N VAL A 12 9.60 -0.22 4.12
CA VAL A 12 8.22 0.18 4.48
C VAL A 12 7.81 1.41 3.67
N ASN A 13 8.65 2.45 3.60
CA ASN A 13 8.36 3.64 2.80
C ASN A 13 8.16 3.36 1.31
N ILE A 14 9.01 2.51 0.72
CA ILE A 14 8.86 2.11 -0.69
C ILE A 14 7.54 1.34 -0.89
N TYR A 15 7.21 0.43 0.03
CA TYR A 15 5.96 -0.32 -0.02
C TYR A 15 4.73 0.60 0.11
N THR A 16 4.78 1.60 0.98
CA THR A 16 3.76 2.67 1.09
C THR A 16 3.55 3.35 -0.25
N LEU A 17 4.63 3.69 -0.94
CA LEU A 17 4.58 4.38 -2.22
C LEU A 17 4.00 3.49 -3.33
N LEU A 18 4.33 2.20 -3.35
CA LEU A 18 3.71 1.23 -4.26
C LEU A 18 2.21 1.10 -4.03
N LEU A 19 1.79 1.01 -2.76
CA LEU A 19 0.38 1.04 -2.39
C LEU A 19 -0.28 2.33 -2.88
N LEU A 20 0.32 3.49 -2.63
CA LEU A 20 -0.21 4.76 -3.10
C LEU A 20 -0.42 4.78 -4.62
N ILE A 21 0.57 4.30 -5.40
CA ILE A 21 0.44 4.18 -6.85
C ILE A 21 -0.68 3.22 -7.25
N ARG A 22 -0.77 2.03 -6.65
CA ARG A 22 -1.82 1.02 -6.92
C ARG A 22 -3.22 1.63 -6.79
N VAL A 23 -3.38 2.54 -5.86
CA VAL A 23 -4.64 3.16 -5.45
C VAL A 23 -5.01 4.29 -6.38
N LEU A 24 -4.06 5.19 -6.64
CA LEU A 24 -4.25 6.22 -7.64
C LEU A 24 -4.61 5.59 -8.98
N LEU A 25 -3.90 4.54 -9.41
CA LEU A 25 -4.19 3.80 -10.63
C LEU A 25 -5.57 3.12 -10.60
N SER A 26 -6.05 2.65 -9.45
CA SER A 26 -7.40 2.07 -9.32
C SER A 26 -8.52 3.08 -9.55
N TRP A 27 -8.26 4.38 -9.37
CA TRP A 27 -9.23 5.43 -9.66
C TRP A 27 -9.34 5.74 -11.16
N PHE A 28 -8.37 5.31 -11.96
CA PHE A 28 -8.40 5.48 -13.40
C PHE A 28 -9.01 4.25 -14.08
N PRO A 29 -10.24 4.34 -14.63
CA PRO A 29 -10.92 3.19 -15.25
C PRO A 29 -10.25 2.68 -16.53
N ASN A 30 -9.34 3.45 -17.13
CA ASN A 30 -8.63 3.10 -18.37
C ASN A 30 -7.29 2.36 -18.13
N VAL A 31 -6.93 2.03 -16.89
CA VAL A 31 -5.68 1.30 -16.60
C VAL A 31 -5.83 -0.16 -16.99
N ASN A 32 -4.94 -0.63 -17.87
CA ASN A 32 -4.90 -2.03 -18.28
C ASN A 32 -4.10 -2.88 -17.27
N TRP A 33 -4.78 -3.48 -16.31
CA TRP A 33 -4.19 -4.36 -15.28
C TRP A 33 -3.52 -5.63 -15.84
N TYR A 34 -3.75 -5.99 -17.11
CA TYR A 34 -3.05 -7.10 -17.76
C TYR A 34 -1.64 -6.76 -18.22
N ASN A 35 -1.24 -5.47 -18.20
CA ASN A 35 0.13 -5.10 -18.48
C ASN A 35 1.07 -5.69 -17.41
N PRO A 36 2.22 -6.29 -17.80
CA PRO A 36 3.16 -6.90 -16.85
C PRO A 36 3.52 -6.02 -15.66
N VAL A 37 3.69 -4.70 -15.87
CA VAL A 37 4.06 -3.76 -14.80
C VAL A 37 2.93 -3.62 -13.76
N PHE A 38 1.69 -3.45 -14.22
CA PHE A 38 0.55 -3.27 -13.33
C PHE A 38 0.10 -4.58 -12.68
N SER A 39 0.26 -5.71 -13.37
CA SER A 39 0.02 -7.04 -12.82
C SER A 39 1.02 -7.38 -11.71
N LEU A 40 2.29 -7.01 -11.85
CA LEU A 40 3.27 -7.16 -10.77
C LEU A 40 2.92 -6.27 -9.58
N LEU A 41 2.52 -5.02 -9.84
CA LEU A 41 2.10 -4.11 -8.78
C LEU A 41 0.90 -4.68 -8.00
N SER A 42 -0.12 -5.18 -8.68
CA SER A 42 -1.27 -5.81 -8.03
C SER A 42 -0.88 -7.06 -7.27
N GLN A 43 -0.03 -7.93 -7.81
CA GLN A 43 0.44 -9.12 -7.09
C GLN A 43 1.19 -8.80 -5.78
N LEU A 44 1.95 -7.70 -5.74
CA LEU A 44 2.68 -7.27 -4.53
C LEU A 44 1.79 -6.56 -3.51
N THR A 45 0.77 -5.84 -3.96
CA THR A 45 -0.07 -5.00 -3.10
C THR A 45 -1.38 -5.67 -2.69
N ASP A 46 -1.94 -6.54 -3.53
CA ASP A 46 -3.22 -7.20 -3.30
C ASP A 46 -3.23 -8.10 -2.05
N PRO A 47 -2.18 -8.87 -1.68
CA PRO A 47 -2.19 -9.67 -0.45
C PRO A 47 -2.40 -8.80 0.79
N TYR A 48 -1.75 -7.63 0.84
CA TYR A 48 -1.91 -6.68 1.93
C TYR A 48 -3.28 -6.00 1.87
N LEU A 49 -3.71 -5.51 0.71
CA LEU A 49 -5.02 -4.88 0.53
C LEU A 49 -6.18 -5.84 0.83
N ASN A 50 -6.05 -7.14 0.52
CA ASN A 50 -7.06 -8.15 0.79
C ASN A 50 -7.31 -8.36 2.29
N LEU A 51 -6.30 -8.15 3.15
CA LEU A 51 -6.49 -8.15 4.61
C LEU A 51 -7.46 -7.04 5.03
N PHE A 52 -7.37 -5.86 4.42
CA PHE A 52 -8.22 -4.71 4.73
C PHE A 52 -9.55 -4.71 3.96
N ARG A 53 -9.62 -5.37 2.79
CA ARG A 53 -10.89 -5.55 2.03
C ARG A 53 -11.94 -6.35 2.79
N SER A 54 -11.52 -7.19 3.74
CA SER A 54 -12.44 -7.90 4.64
C SER A 54 -13.11 -6.97 5.66
N ILE A 55 -12.49 -5.83 5.96
CA ILE A 55 -13.01 -4.83 6.91
C ILE A 55 -13.83 -3.78 6.15
N ILE A 56 -13.39 -3.39 4.95
CA ILE A 56 -14.06 -2.38 4.11
C ILE A 56 -14.25 -2.98 2.71
N PRO A 57 -15.45 -3.50 2.41
CA PRO A 57 -15.73 -3.99 1.07
C PRO A 57 -15.62 -2.85 0.05
N PRO A 58 -15.17 -3.13 -1.19
CA PRO A 58 -15.11 -2.14 -2.26
C PRO A 58 -16.52 -1.57 -2.51
N MET A 59 -16.73 -0.28 -2.24
CA MET A 59 -18.00 0.38 -2.53
C MET A 59 -17.94 1.00 -3.93
N GLY A 60 -18.67 0.42 -4.88
CA GLY A 60 -18.89 1.01 -6.21
C GLY A 60 -17.69 0.95 -7.16
N GLY A 61 -16.80 -0.03 -7.03
CA GLY A 61 -15.60 -0.15 -7.88
C GLY A 61 -14.47 0.82 -7.53
N MET A 62 -14.67 1.70 -6.54
CA MET A 62 -13.62 2.48 -5.89
C MET A 62 -13.19 1.79 -4.59
N ASP A 63 -11.95 1.33 -4.55
CA ASP A 63 -11.34 0.79 -3.34
C ASP A 63 -10.93 1.95 -2.40
N PHE A 64 -11.67 2.14 -1.30
CA PHE A 64 -11.32 3.06 -0.19
C PHE A 64 -10.47 2.40 0.91
N SER A 65 -10.45 1.06 0.94
CA SER A 65 -9.53 0.25 1.75
C SER A 65 -8.06 0.72 1.74
N PRO A 66 -7.52 1.29 0.66
CA PRO A 66 -6.12 1.67 0.63
C PRO A 66 -5.82 3.03 1.28
N LEU A 67 -6.81 3.92 1.38
CA LEU A 67 -6.67 5.17 2.12
C LEU A 67 -6.43 4.86 3.61
N LEU A 68 -7.19 3.90 4.13
CA LEU A 68 -7.05 3.42 5.51
C LEU A 68 -5.73 2.66 5.69
N ALA A 69 -5.33 1.85 4.71
CA ALA A 69 -4.03 1.18 4.69
C ALA A 69 -2.85 2.17 4.72
N LEU A 70 -2.91 3.26 3.94
CA LEU A 70 -1.92 4.35 3.96
C LEU A 70 -1.86 5.05 5.31
N LEU A 71 -3.01 5.35 5.90
CA LEU A 71 -3.11 6.04 7.18
C LEU A 71 -2.54 5.18 8.31
N THR A 72 -2.83 3.88 8.32
CA THR A 72 -2.25 2.94 9.30
C THR A 72 -0.73 2.83 9.16
N LEU A 73 -0.19 2.78 7.94
CA LEU A 73 1.25 2.66 7.73
C LEU A 73 2.00 3.94 8.13
N GLN A 74 1.45 5.13 7.83
CA GLN A 74 2.02 6.40 8.28
C GLN A 74 2.02 6.52 9.79
N PHE A 75 0.94 6.10 10.45
CA PHE A 75 0.84 6.15 11.89
C PHE A 75 1.86 5.21 12.55
N LEU A 76 2.04 4.00 12.00
CA LEU A 76 3.06 3.04 12.44
C LEU A 76 4.48 3.57 12.24
N ALA A 77 4.77 4.17 11.09
CA ALA A 77 6.09 4.75 10.80
C ALA A 77 6.42 5.92 11.73
N GLY A 78 5.46 6.81 12.00
CA GLY A 78 5.63 7.93 12.93
C GLY A 78 5.78 7.47 14.39
N ALA A 79 5.02 6.46 14.80
CA ALA A 79 5.16 5.86 16.13
C ALA A 79 6.52 5.20 16.31
N LEU A 80 6.99 4.43 15.33
CA LEU A 80 8.32 3.81 15.38
C LEU A 80 9.46 4.84 15.37
N GLY A 81 9.34 5.90 14.56
CA GLY A 81 10.35 6.96 14.51
C GLY A 81 10.36 7.90 15.71
N SER A 82 9.35 7.84 16.59
CA SER A 82 9.31 8.63 17.84
C SER A 82 9.71 7.82 19.07
N LEU A 83 9.82 6.49 18.96
CA LEU A 83 10.25 5.59 20.02
C LEU A 83 11.78 5.37 20.07
N PHE A 84 12.50 5.86 19.05
CA PHE A 84 13.96 5.84 18.93
C PHE A 84 14.47 7.24 18.64
#